data_AF-A0A1X1CP47-F1
#
_entry.id   AF-A0A1X1CP47-F1
#
_cell.length_a   1.000
_cell.length_b   1.000
_cell.length_c   1.000
_cell.angle_alpha   90.00
_cell.angle_beta   90.00
_cell.angle_gamma   90.00
#
_symmetry.space_group_name_H-M   'P 1'
#
loop_
_entity.id
_entity.type
_entity.pdbx_description
1 polymer ?
#
loop_
_entity_poly.entity_id
_entity_poly.type
_entity_poly.pdbx_seq_one_letter_code
_entity_poly.pdbx_strand_id
1 'polypeptide(L)'
;MTNQQSNKELVKAGHAFAAAMSMDTPIIVIAKMVTELANRLDVMDACNKAMAVESTVARKAVQVFCDVVGSNTDAICEEVGSDGVRAILAAMSATGNMPATDDFLNSLRADVIPEGYALVPQQMCLPANAMEAICFHCGDGDHVFGEFTDGILWVGEIDHGDGTKTYGLNIATADYPDEGSGVVSEFIKPSFTADSAKEGE
;
A
#
# COMPACT_ATOMS: atom_id res chain seq x y z
N MET A 1 -11.07 54.47 -6.40
CA MET A 1 -9.73 55.02 -6.66
C MET A 1 -8.74 53.87 -6.62
N THR A 2 -8.49 53.21 -7.75
CA THR A 2 -7.52 52.11 -7.84
C THR A 2 -6.14 52.70 -8.03
N ASN A 3 -5.25 52.43 -7.08
CA ASN A 3 -3.86 52.89 -7.06
C ASN A 3 -3.10 52.24 -8.23
N GLN A 4 -3.04 52.93 -9.36
CA GLN A 4 -2.30 52.51 -10.54
C GLN A 4 -0.83 52.81 -10.27
N GLN A 5 -0.08 51.80 -9.81
CA GLN A 5 1.38 51.88 -9.72
C GLN A 5 1.93 52.45 -11.03
N SER A 6 2.83 53.42 -10.94
CA SER A 6 3.33 54.06 -12.17
C SER A 6 4.10 53.01 -13.00
N ASN A 7 4.06 53.12 -14.32
CA ASN A 7 4.79 52.21 -15.22
C ASN A 7 6.27 52.04 -14.82
N LYS A 8 6.88 53.07 -14.21
CA LYS A 8 8.26 53.03 -13.71
C LYS A 8 8.44 52.10 -12.50
N GLU A 9 7.46 52.05 -11.61
CA GLU A 9 7.46 51.13 -10.46
C GLU A 9 7.25 49.70 -10.92
N LEU A 10 6.36 49.49 -11.90
CA LEU A 10 6.13 48.18 -12.51
C LEU A 10 7.39 47.63 -13.18
N VAL A 11 8.12 48.48 -13.92
CA VAL A 11 9.40 48.10 -14.55
C VAL A 11 10.46 47.79 -13.50
N LYS A 12 10.54 48.58 -12.42
CA LYS A 12 11.49 48.32 -11.32
C LYS A 12 11.17 47.01 -10.58
N ALA A 13 9.89 46.73 -10.34
CA ALA A 13 9.44 45.46 -9.80
C ALA A 13 9.76 44.30 -10.75
N GLY A 14 9.57 44.48 -12.05
CA GLY A 14 9.94 43.51 -13.09
C GLY A 14 11.44 43.20 -13.11
N HIS A 15 12.31 44.20 -13.01
CA HIS A 15 13.76 43.98 -12.93
C HIS A 15 14.18 43.30 -11.63
N ALA A 16 13.61 43.69 -10.48
CA ALA A 16 13.88 43.04 -9.21
C ALA A 16 13.43 41.57 -9.22
N PHE A 17 12.27 41.29 -9.83
CA PHE A 17 11.75 39.95 -10.03
C PHE A 17 12.65 39.12 -10.96
N ALA A 18 13.06 39.67 -12.09
CA ALA A 18 13.98 39.01 -13.02
C ALA A 18 15.33 38.70 -12.37
N ALA A 19 15.86 39.60 -11.52
CA ALA A 19 17.10 39.38 -10.78
C ALA A 19 16.96 38.29 -9.70
N ALA A 20 15.78 38.18 -9.07
CA ALA A 20 15.46 37.10 -8.14
C ALA A 20 15.31 35.74 -8.87
N MET A 21 14.90 35.74 -10.13
CA MET A 21 14.75 34.56 -10.98
C MET A 21 16.04 34.18 -11.73
N SER A 22 16.97 35.11 -11.97
CA SER A 22 18.22 34.86 -12.68
C SER A 22 19.33 34.27 -11.80
N MET A 23 19.12 34.18 -10.48
CA MET A 23 19.92 33.27 -9.68
C MET A 23 19.28 31.89 -9.83
N ASP A 24 19.97 30.93 -10.44
CA ASP A 24 19.54 29.51 -10.44
C ASP A 24 19.42 28.94 -9.00
N THR A 25 19.99 29.64 -8.02
CA THR A 25 20.16 29.25 -6.62
C THR A 25 18.85 29.04 -5.83
N PRO A 26 17.79 29.87 -5.91
CA PRO A 26 16.59 29.68 -5.10
C PRO A 26 15.78 28.46 -5.53
N ILE A 27 15.57 28.25 -6.84
CA ILE A 27 14.78 27.11 -7.34
C ILE A 27 15.52 25.79 -7.11
N ILE A 28 16.82 25.72 -7.38
CA ILE A 28 17.60 24.50 -7.15
C ILE A 28 17.73 24.17 -5.65
N VAL A 29 17.83 25.18 -4.78
CA VAL A 29 17.87 24.98 -3.32
C VAL A 29 16.51 24.51 -2.82
N ILE A 30 15.41 25.09 -3.28
CA ILE A 30 14.06 24.61 -2.97
C ILE A 30 13.90 23.17 -3.44
N ALA A 31 14.30 22.83 -4.67
CA ALA A 31 14.24 21.47 -5.18
C ALA A 31 15.04 20.50 -4.31
N LYS A 32 16.29 20.83 -3.95
CA LYS A 32 17.12 20.02 -3.06
C LYS A 32 16.51 19.84 -1.66
N MET A 33 15.94 20.91 -1.10
CA MET A 33 15.26 20.86 0.20
C MET A 33 14.02 19.97 0.13
N VAL A 34 13.23 20.06 -0.95
CA VAL A 34 12.04 19.22 -1.18
C VAL A 34 12.46 17.76 -1.38
N THR A 35 13.51 17.48 -2.14
CA THR A 35 14.05 16.12 -2.30
C THR A 35 14.54 15.54 -0.97
N GLU A 36 15.26 16.33 -0.17
CA GLU A 36 15.72 15.90 1.16
C GLU A 36 14.55 15.66 2.12
N LEU A 37 13.53 16.53 2.09
CA LEU A 37 12.31 16.35 2.87
C LEU A 37 11.57 15.08 2.45
N ALA A 38 11.44 14.82 1.15
CA ALA A 38 10.82 13.59 0.64
C ALA A 38 11.57 12.35 1.13
N ASN A 39 12.90 12.32 1.00
CA ASN A 39 13.72 11.20 1.50
C ASN A 39 13.55 10.99 3.01
N ARG A 40 13.51 12.07 3.80
CA ARG A 40 13.28 11.97 5.25
C ARG A 40 11.89 11.47 5.58
N LEU A 41 10.87 11.88 4.82
CA LEU A 41 9.51 11.37 4.98
C LEU A 41 9.45 9.88 4.66
N ASP A 42 10.08 9.43 3.58
CA ASP A 42 10.12 8.01 3.21
C ASP A 42 10.82 7.15 4.28
N VAL A 43 11.96 7.61 4.79
CA VAL A 43 12.68 6.93 5.88
C VAL A 43 11.82 6.91 7.16
N MET A 44 11.17 8.02 7.49
CA MET A 44 10.32 8.10 8.68
C MET A 44 9.09 7.18 8.57
N ASP A 45 8.48 7.09 7.40
CA ASP A 45 7.37 6.17 7.14
C ASP A 45 7.81 4.70 7.24
N ALA A 46 8.96 4.35 6.65
CA ALA A 46 9.54 3.01 6.78
C ALA A 46 9.89 2.66 8.24
N CYS A 47 10.47 3.60 8.99
CA CYS A 47 10.75 3.43 10.42
C CYS A 47 9.48 3.26 11.24
N ASN A 48 8.44 4.07 11.00
CA ASN A 48 7.16 3.96 11.71
C ASN A 48 6.49 2.60 11.44
N LYS A 49 6.52 2.13 10.18
CA LYS A 49 6.05 0.79 9.81
C LYS A 49 6.79 -0.31 10.57
N ALA A 50 8.12 -0.26 10.62
CA ALA A 50 8.94 -1.22 11.35
C ALA A 50 8.65 -1.20 12.87
N MET A 51 8.54 0.00 13.46
CA MET A 51 8.20 0.16 14.87
C MET A 51 6.81 -0.37 15.20
N ALA A 52 5.83 -0.18 14.33
CA ALA A 52 4.48 -0.71 14.53
C ALA A 52 4.45 -2.25 14.54
N VAL A 53 5.27 -2.88 13.70
CA VAL A 53 5.46 -4.35 13.70
C VAL A 53 6.11 -4.81 15.01
N GLU A 54 7.16 -4.14 15.47
CA GLU A 54 7.81 -4.45 16.74
C GLU A 54 6.85 -4.28 17.94
N SER A 55 6.06 -3.20 17.95
CA SER A 55 5.01 -2.97 18.96
C SER A 55 3.94 -4.07 18.94
N THR A 56 3.60 -4.64 17.79
CA THR A 56 2.64 -5.76 17.73
C THR A 56 3.21 -7.03 18.33
N VAL A 57 4.51 -7.32 18.13
CA VAL A 57 5.20 -8.45 18.77
C VAL A 57 5.25 -8.25 20.29
N ALA A 58 5.63 -7.06 20.75
CA ALA A 58 5.66 -6.72 22.17
C ALA A 58 4.27 -6.89 22.82
N ARG A 59 3.20 -6.42 22.15
CA ARG A 59 1.82 -6.62 22.61
C ARG A 59 1.46 -8.09 22.73
N LYS A 60 1.75 -8.89 21.70
CA LYS A 60 1.45 -10.34 21.72
C LYS A 60 2.17 -11.03 22.88
N ALA A 61 3.42 -10.67 23.15
CA ALA A 61 4.17 -11.19 24.30
C ALA A 61 3.54 -10.82 25.65
N VAL A 62 3.10 -9.56 25.80
CA VAL A 62 2.40 -9.09 27.00
C VAL A 62 1.06 -9.81 27.19
N GLN A 63 0.32 -10.06 26.10
CA GLN A 63 -0.94 -10.81 26.18
C GLN A 63 -0.70 -12.24 26.68
N VAL A 64 0.28 -12.95 26.10
CA VAL A 64 0.64 -14.30 26.55
C VAL A 64 1.03 -14.30 28.03
N PHE A 65 1.79 -13.30 28.48
CA PHE A 65 2.12 -13.16 29.90
C PHE A 65 0.85 -12.99 30.77
N CYS A 66 -0.04 -12.08 30.40
CA CYS A 66 -1.31 -11.86 31.11
C CYS A 66 -2.16 -13.14 31.17
N ASP A 67 -2.24 -13.90 30.08
CA ASP A 67 -3.01 -15.15 30.01
C ASP A 67 -2.43 -16.23 30.94
N VAL A 68 -1.10 -16.37 30.96
CA VAL A 68 -0.38 -17.31 31.84
C VAL A 68 -0.53 -16.92 33.31
N VAL A 69 -0.37 -15.63 33.64
CA VAL A 69 -0.56 -15.12 35.01
C VAL A 69 -2.02 -15.31 35.43
N GLY A 70 -2.98 -14.99 34.56
CA GLY A 70 -4.40 -15.20 34.80
C GLY A 70 -4.73 -16.67 35.08
N SER A 71 -4.23 -17.58 34.24
CA SER A 71 -4.45 -19.03 34.40
C SER A 71 -3.84 -19.62 35.67
N ASN A 72 -2.78 -18.99 36.20
CA ASN A 72 -2.08 -19.43 37.40
C ASN A 72 -2.38 -18.57 38.64
N THR A 73 -3.45 -17.76 38.60
CA THR A 73 -3.77 -16.77 39.64
C THR A 73 -3.77 -17.37 41.04
N ASP A 74 -4.40 -18.52 41.24
CA ASP A 74 -4.54 -19.14 42.57
C ASP A 74 -3.18 -19.50 43.20
N ALA A 75 -2.26 -20.05 42.39
CA ALA A 75 -0.91 -20.37 42.84
C ALA A 75 -0.08 -19.12 43.11
N ILE A 76 -0.23 -18.07 42.30
CA ILE A 76 0.53 -16.82 42.46
C ILE A 76 0.02 -16.02 43.67
N CYS A 77 -1.27 -16.13 44.00
CA CYS A 77 -1.87 -15.47 45.16
C CYS A 77 -1.22 -15.88 46.49
N GLU A 78 -0.63 -17.07 46.57
CA GLU A 78 0.10 -17.53 47.76
C GLU A 78 1.35 -16.69 48.05
N GLU A 79 1.97 -16.12 47.00
CA GLU A 79 3.22 -15.36 47.09
C GLU A 79 3.00 -13.85 47.22
N VAL A 80 2.07 -13.29 46.43
CA VAL A 80 1.88 -11.82 46.32
C VAL A 80 0.48 -11.35 46.73
N GLY A 81 -0.41 -12.27 47.12
CA GLY A 81 -1.80 -11.97 47.45
C GLY A 81 -2.67 -11.64 46.22
N SER A 82 -3.98 -11.82 46.36
CA SER A 82 -4.96 -11.56 45.29
C SER A 82 -4.92 -10.11 44.78
N ASP A 83 -4.73 -9.14 45.68
CA ASP A 83 -4.57 -7.74 45.31
C ASP A 83 -3.28 -7.49 44.51
N GLY A 84 -2.20 -8.21 44.82
CA GLY A 84 -0.93 -8.14 44.08
C GLY A 84 -1.05 -8.70 42.67
N VAL A 85 -1.69 -9.87 42.51
CA VAL A 85 -1.94 -10.45 41.18
C VAL A 85 -2.79 -9.52 40.32
N ARG A 86 -3.85 -8.94 40.91
CA ARG A 86 -4.71 -7.98 40.21
C ARG A 86 -3.95 -6.73 39.77
N ALA A 87 -3.05 -6.21 40.61
CA ALA A 87 -2.22 -5.06 40.26
C ALA A 87 -1.26 -5.38 39.09
N ILE A 88 -0.65 -6.57 39.09
CA ILE A 88 0.24 -7.04 38.01
C ILE A 88 -0.55 -7.16 36.69
N LEU A 89 -1.70 -7.84 36.70
CA LEU A 89 -2.52 -8.02 35.51
C LEU A 89 -3.01 -6.67 34.96
N ALA A 90 -3.42 -5.74 35.81
CA ALA A 90 -3.85 -4.41 35.39
C ALA A 90 -2.70 -3.62 34.74
N ALA A 91 -1.50 -3.63 35.34
CA ALA A 91 -0.33 -2.93 34.80
C ALA A 91 0.12 -3.51 33.46
N MET A 92 0.14 -4.85 33.34
CA MET A 92 0.55 -5.52 32.12
C MET A 92 -0.49 -5.38 31.01
N SER A 93 -1.78 -5.50 31.33
CA SER A 93 -2.86 -5.23 30.36
C SER A 93 -2.80 -3.80 29.82
N ALA A 94 -2.55 -2.80 30.69
CA ALA A 94 -2.37 -1.41 30.25
C ALA A 94 -1.13 -1.24 29.34
N THR A 95 -0.06 -2.00 29.58
CA THR A 95 1.15 -1.99 28.75
C THR A 95 0.91 -2.61 27.37
N GLY A 96 0.08 -3.65 27.29
CA GLY A 96 -0.29 -4.29 26.02
C GLY A 96 -1.37 -3.53 25.23
N ASN A 97 -2.19 -2.72 25.89
CA ASN A 97 -3.25 -1.96 25.24
C ASN A 97 -2.70 -0.69 24.56
N MET A 98 -2.26 -0.82 23.31
CA MET A 98 -1.65 0.26 22.51
C MET A 98 -2.57 0.71 21.36
N PRO A 99 -3.60 1.54 21.62
CA PRO A 99 -4.59 1.93 20.61
C PRO A 99 -3.98 2.73 19.44
N ALA A 100 -2.96 3.56 19.71
CA ALA A 100 -2.26 4.29 18.65
C ALA A 100 -1.53 3.35 17.66
N THR A 101 -1.05 2.20 18.13
CA THR A 101 -0.48 1.17 17.26
C THR A 101 -1.57 0.51 16.43
N ASP A 102 -2.74 0.22 17.02
CA ASP A 102 -3.88 -0.33 16.29
C ASP A 102 -4.40 0.65 15.23
N ASP A 103 -4.53 1.93 15.56
CA ASP A 103 -4.97 2.99 14.63
C ASP A 103 -3.99 3.14 13.46
N PHE A 104 -2.69 3.10 13.72
CA PHE A 104 -1.67 3.18 12.66
C PHE A 104 -1.62 1.90 11.82
N LEU A 105 -1.73 0.71 12.42
CA LEU A 105 -1.83 -0.55 11.66
C LEU A 105 -3.12 -0.58 10.83
N ASN A 106 -4.21 -0.03 11.35
CA ASN A 106 -5.46 0.11 10.62
C ASN A 106 -5.35 1.14 9.49
N SER A 107 -4.59 2.23 9.65
CA SER A 107 -4.31 3.16 8.55
C SER A 107 -3.44 2.51 7.47
N LEU A 108 -2.43 1.72 7.85
CA LEU A 108 -1.64 0.92 6.91
C LEU A 108 -2.48 -0.15 6.20
N ARG A 109 -3.47 -0.72 6.90
CA ARG A 109 -4.47 -1.62 6.30
C ARG A 109 -5.53 -0.87 5.49
N ALA A 110 -5.72 0.42 5.69
CA ALA A 110 -6.61 1.25 4.89
C ALA A 110 -5.92 1.73 3.61
N ASP A 111 -4.58 1.77 3.59
CA ASP A 111 -3.75 1.83 2.38
C ASP A 111 -3.77 0.50 1.59
N VAL A 112 -4.62 -0.46 1.98
CA VAL A 112 -4.87 -1.69 1.20
C VAL A 112 -5.61 -1.33 -0.08
N ILE A 113 -5.17 -2.00 -1.14
CA ILE A 113 -5.77 -2.05 -2.47
C ILE A 113 -7.29 -1.85 -2.40
N PRO A 114 -7.85 -0.80 -3.06
CA PRO A 114 -9.29 -0.56 -3.01
C PRO A 114 -10.10 -1.75 -3.54
N GLU A 115 -11.38 -1.82 -3.15
CA GLU A 115 -12.30 -2.83 -3.69
C GLU A 115 -12.33 -2.78 -5.22
N GLY A 116 -12.11 -3.93 -5.86
CA GLY A 116 -12.02 -4.06 -7.31
C GLY A 116 -10.63 -3.83 -7.91
N TYR A 117 -9.61 -3.53 -7.10
CA TYR A 117 -8.23 -3.35 -7.58
C TYR A 117 -7.33 -4.55 -7.19
N ALA A 118 -6.20 -4.69 -7.88
CA ALA A 118 -5.17 -5.69 -7.59
C ALA A 118 -3.76 -5.06 -7.67
N LEU A 119 -2.79 -5.59 -6.91
CA LEU A 119 -1.40 -5.18 -7.07
C LEU A 119 -0.81 -5.77 -8.35
N VAL A 120 -0.12 -4.92 -9.10
CA VAL A 120 0.67 -5.30 -10.28
C VAL A 120 2.05 -4.63 -10.21
N PRO A 121 3.08 -5.21 -10.87
CA PRO A 121 4.37 -4.54 -11.01
C PRO A 121 4.22 -3.16 -11.66
N GLN A 122 5.04 -2.19 -11.25
CA GLN A 122 5.04 -0.83 -11.82
C GLN A 122 5.29 -0.84 -13.35
N GLN A 123 6.05 -1.81 -13.84
CA GLN A 123 6.26 -2.08 -15.27
C GLN A 123 6.27 -3.59 -15.49
N MET A 124 5.70 -4.04 -16.61
CA MET A 124 5.80 -5.43 -17.07
C MET A 124 6.19 -5.47 -18.54
N CYS A 125 7.03 -6.44 -18.89
CA CYS A 125 7.35 -6.72 -20.28
C CYS A 125 6.28 -7.67 -20.82
N LEU A 126 5.65 -7.28 -21.94
CA LEU A 126 4.73 -8.14 -22.66
C LEU A 126 5.52 -8.87 -23.76
N PRO A 127 5.78 -10.18 -23.61
CA PRO A 127 6.50 -10.95 -24.63
C PRO A 127 5.65 -11.12 -25.90
N ALA A 128 6.28 -11.55 -27.00
CA ALA A 128 5.61 -11.66 -28.30
C ALA A 128 4.36 -12.57 -28.26
N ASN A 129 4.39 -13.66 -27.50
CA ASN A 129 3.23 -14.55 -27.31
C ASN A 129 2.10 -13.88 -26.50
N ALA A 130 2.40 -12.95 -25.59
CA ALA A 130 1.38 -12.18 -24.90
C ALA A 130 0.72 -11.16 -25.84
N MET A 131 1.49 -10.57 -26.76
CA MET A 131 0.92 -9.72 -27.82
C MET A 131 0.02 -10.52 -28.76
N GLU A 132 0.43 -11.74 -29.12
CA GLU A 132 -0.41 -12.66 -29.90
C GLU A 132 -1.72 -12.99 -29.18
N ALA A 133 -1.69 -13.27 -27.88
CA ALA A 133 -2.90 -13.52 -27.09
C ALA A 133 -3.84 -12.31 -27.06
N ILE A 134 -3.30 -11.09 -26.95
CA ILE A 134 -4.09 -9.86 -27.02
C ILE A 134 -4.74 -9.72 -28.40
N CYS A 135 -3.97 -9.90 -29.49
CA CYS A 135 -4.51 -9.85 -30.84
C CYS A 135 -5.56 -10.93 -31.09
N PHE A 136 -5.39 -12.13 -30.51
CA PHE A 136 -6.38 -13.20 -30.63
C PHE A 136 -7.72 -12.82 -30.00
N HIS A 137 -7.71 -12.18 -28.83
CA HIS A 137 -8.94 -11.82 -28.11
C HIS A 137 -9.56 -10.49 -28.54
N CYS A 138 -8.76 -9.54 -29.03
CA CYS A 138 -9.19 -8.18 -29.37
C CYS A 138 -9.11 -7.86 -30.86
N GLY A 139 -8.71 -8.83 -31.69
CA GLY A 139 -8.39 -8.64 -33.10
C GLY A 139 -7.00 -8.03 -33.32
N ASP A 140 -6.44 -8.23 -34.50
CA ASP A 140 -5.25 -7.53 -35.01
C ASP A 140 -5.60 -6.45 -36.05
N GLY A 141 -6.91 -6.21 -36.20
CA GLY A 141 -7.51 -5.30 -37.17
C GLY A 141 -7.33 -5.72 -38.62
N ASP A 142 -7.00 -6.97 -38.94
CA ASP A 142 -6.67 -7.39 -40.32
C ASP A 142 -5.61 -6.47 -40.97
N HIS A 143 -4.68 -5.96 -40.15
CA HIS A 143 -3.69 -4.93 -40.51
C HIS A 143 -4.27 -3.55 -40.89
N VAL A 144 -5.54 -3.30 -40.59
CA VAL A 144 -6.24 -2.02 -40.67
C VAL A 144 -6.23 -1.36 -39.30
N PHE A 145 -5.67 -0.15 -39.23
CA PHE A 145 -5.61 0.61 -38.00
C PHE A 145 -7.02 1.00 -37.52
N GLY A 146 -7.40 0.51 -36.34
CA GLY A 146 -8.64 0.90 -35.65
C GLY A 146 -9.77 -0.14 -35.65
N GLU A 147 -9.58 -1.32 -36.25
CA GLU A 147 -10.56 -2.41 -36.22
C GLU A 147 -10.28 -3.41 -35.07
N PHE A 148 -10.47 -2.97 -33.83
CA PHE A 148 -10.29 -3.80 -32.65
C PHE A 148 -11.62 -3.98 -31.90
N THR A 149 -11.77 -5.11 -31.21
CA THR A 149 -12.84 -5.33 -30.23
C THR A 149 -12.33 -5.06 -28.82
N ASP A 150 -13.24 -4.74 -27.91
CA ASP A 150 -12.90 -4.49 -26.52
C ASP A 150 -12.41 -5.77 -25.83
N GLY A 151 -11.40 -5.64 -24.98
CA GLY A 151 -10.87 -6.72 -24.15
C GLY A 151 -11.05 -6.43 -22.66
N ILE A 152 -11.33 -7.47 -21.87
CA ILE A 152 -11.37 -7.38 -20.42
C ILE A 152 -10.04 -7.89 -19.87
N LEU A 153 -9.32 -7.03 -19.16
CA LEU A 153 -8.12 -7.40 -18.42
C LEU A 153 -8.45 -7.57 -16.93
N TRP A 154 -7.94 -8.62 -16.31
CA TRP A 154 -8.03 -8.81 -14.85
C TRP A 154 -6.80 -9.50 -14.30
N VAL A 155 -6.57 -9.29 -13.01
CA VAL A 155 -5.54 -10.02 -12.26
C VAL A 155 -6.22 -11.12 -11.48
N GLY A 156 -5.84 -12.37 -11.72
CA GLY A 156 -6.49 -13.50 -11.08
C GLY A 156 -5.91 -14.84 -11.47
N GLU A 157 -6.54 -15.88 -10.94
CA GLU A 157 -6.21 -17.27 -11.27
C GLU A 157 -7.05 -17.74 -12.46
N ILE A 158 -6.41 -18.38 -13.43
CA ILE A 158 -7.07 -19.14 -14.49
C ILE A 158 -6.78 -20.62 -14.28
N ASP A 159 -7.81 -21.45 -14.43
CA ASP A 159 -7.71 -22.90 -14.54
C ASP A 159 -7.71 -23.29 -16.02
N HIS A 160 -6.68 -24.01 -16.46
CA HIS A 160 -6.52 -24.42 -17.86
C HIS A 160 -7.32 -25.67 -18.23
N GLY A 161 -8.10 -26.23 -17.28
CA GLY A 161 -8.94 -27.41 -17.49
C GLY A 161 -8.19 -28.75 -17.44
N ASP A 162 -6.85 -28.72 -17.40
CA ASP A 162 -5.98 -29.87 -17.15
C ASP A 162 -5.58 -30.00 -15.66
N GLY A 163 -6.13 -29.14 -14.81
CA GLY A 163 -5.80 -29.02 -13.38
C GLY A 163 -4.63 -28.08 -13.09
N THR A 164 -3.99 -27.52 -14.12
CA THR A 164 -2.96 -26.49 -13.98
C THR A 164 -3.62 -25.12 -13.77
N LYS A 165 -3.11 -24.37 -12.79
CA LYS A 165 -3.57 -23.03 -12.45
C LYS A 165 -2.44 -22.03 -12.57
N THR A 166 -2.72 -20.89 -13.18
CA THR A 166 -1.76 -19.77 -13.29
C THR A 166 -2.37 -18.52 -12.69
N TYR A 167 -1.58 -17.76 -11.92
CA TYR A 167 -1.97 -16.46 -11.42
C TYR A 167 -1.24 -15.36 -12.18
N GLY A 168 -1.96 -14.34 -12.63
CA GLY A 168 -1.34 -13.29 -13.43
C GLY A 168 -2.33 -12.29 -13.97
N LEU A 169 -1.85 -11.48 -14.92
CA LEU A 169 -2.66 -10.62 -15.77
C LEU A 169 -3.22 -11.47 -16.91
N ASN A 170 -4.53 -11.44 -17.06
CA ASN A 170 -5.29 -12.25 -17.98
C ASN A 170 -6.16 -11.38 -18.87
N ILE A 171 -6.51 -11.89 -20.05
CA ILE A 171 -7.38 -11.22 -21.02
C ILE A 171 -8.48 -12.16 -21.53
N ALA A 172 -9.64 -11.59 -21.81
CA ALA A 172 -10.73 -12.22 -22.56
C ALA A 172 -11.38 -11.17 -23.47
N THR A 173 -12.14 -11.63 -24.46
CA THR A 173 -12.99 -10.73 -25.27
C THR A 173 -14.12 -10.16 -24.41
N ALA A 174 -14.43 -8.87 -24.57
CA ALA A 174 -15.53 -8.23 -23.85
C ALA A 174 -16.91 -8.64 -24.39
N ASP A 175 -17.00 -9.06 -25.66
CA ASP A 175 -18.27 -9.42 -26.30
C ASP A 175 -18.75 -10.81 -25.84
N TYR A 176 -17.81 -11.73 -25.61
CA TYR A 176 -18.06 -13.12 -25.23
C TYR A 176 -17.06 -13.59 -24.16
N PRO A 177 -17.09 -13.02 -22.93
CA PRO A 177 -16.08 -13.31 -21.91
C PRO A 177 -16.02 -14.78 -21.47
N ASP A 178 -17.07 -15.54 -21.75
CA ASP A 178 -17.18 -16.97 -21.44
C ASP A 178 -16.49 -17.88 -22.49
N GLU A 179 -16.08 -17.36 -23.65
CA GLU A 179 -15.43 -18.15 -24.72
C GLU A 179 -13.96 -18.49 -24.45
N GLY A 180 -13.45 -18.09 -23.29
CA GLY A 180 -12.13 -18.44 -22.81
C GLY A 180 -11.26 -17.22 -22.54
N SER A 181 -10.11 -17.49 -21.94
CA SER A 181 -9.20 -16.47 -21.45
C SER A 181 -7.74 -16.84 -21.74
N GLY A 182 -6.94 -15.82 -22.00
CA GLY A 182 -5.50 -15.93 -22.25
C GLY A 182 -4.69 -15.33 -21.10
N VAL A 183 -3.53 -15.92 -20.83
CA VAL A 183 -2.57 -15.37 -19.86
C VAL A 183 -1.66 -14.38 -20.59
N VAL A 184 -1.70 -13.12 -20.17
CA VAL A 184 -0.87 -12.04 -20.74
C VAL A 184 0.48 -11.97 -20.01
N SER A 185 0.47 -12.13 -18.69
CA SER A 185 1.71 -12.22 -17.91
C SER A 185 1.45 -12.99 -16.62
N GLU A 186 2.22 -14.04 -16.40
CA GLU A 186 2.22 -14.77 -15.13
C GLU A 186 3.08 -14.03 -14.09
N PHE A 187 2.62 -13.99 -12.84
CA PHE A 187 3.42 -13.53 -11.72
C PHE A 187 3.00 -14.18 -10.41
N ILE A 188 3.91 -14.14 -9.43
CA ILE A 188 3.67 -14.74 -8.11
C ILE A 188 2.48 -14.04 -7.47
N LYS A 189 1.48 -14.84 -7.04
CA LYS A 189 0.33 -14.35 -6.29
C LYS A 189 0.81 -13.59 -5.05
N PRO A 190 0.43 -12.31 -4.88
CA PRO A 190 0.77 -11.58 -3.67
C PRO A 190 0.21 -12.30 -2.44
N SER A 191 1.09 -12.72 -1.53
CA SER A 191 0.67 -13.28 -0.25
C SER A 191 0.48 -12.14 0.75
N PHE A 192 -0.76 -11.67 0.88
CA PHE A 192 -1.12 -10.87 2.05
C PHE A 192 -1.41 -11.85 3.18
N THR A 193 -0.49 -11.99 4.13
CA THR A 193 -0.83 -12.60 5.41
C THR A 193 -1.77 -11.63 6.13
N ALA A 194 -3.07 -11.75 5.86
CA ALA A 194 -4.07 -11.35 6.83
C ALA A 194 -3.80 -12.22 8.06
N ASP A 195 -3.17 -11.63 9.07
CA ASP A 195 -3.09 -12.23 10.40
C ASP A 195 -4.54 -12.60 10.76
N SER A 196 -4.78 -13.90 10.92
CA SER A 196 -6.10 -14.50 10.99
C SER A 196 -6.96 -13.78 12.00
N ALA A 197 -7.97 -13.06 11.51
CA ALA A 197 -9.14 -12.72 12.28
C ALA A 197 -9.78 -14.06 12.66
N LYS A 198 -9.43 -14.58 13.84
CA LYS A 198 -10.23 -15.60 14.50
C LYS A 198 -11.53 -14.93 14.88
N GLU A 199 -12.53 -15.08 14.02
CA GLU A 199 -13.93 -14.97 14.41
C GLU A 199 -14.15 -15.94 15.56
N GLY A 200 -14.48 -15.39 16.72
CA GLY A 200 -14.92 -16.17 17.88
C GLY A 200 -16.41 -16.48 17.72
N GLU A 201 -16.72 -17.76 17.72
CA GLU A 201 -18.01 -18.31 18.14
C GLU A 201 -17.82 -18.98 19.50
#